data_AF-A0A410WT74-F1
#
_entry.id   AF-A0A410WT74-F1
#
_cell.length_a   1.000
_cell.length_b   1.000
_cell.length_c   1.000
_cell.angle_alpha   90.00
_cell.angle_beta   90.00
_cell.angle_gamma   90.00
#
_symmetry.space_group_name_H-M   'P 1'
#
loop_
_entity.id
_entity.type
_entity.pdbx_description
1 polymer ?
#
loop_
_entity_poly.entity_id
_entity_poly.type
_entity_poly.pdbx_seq_one_letter_code
_entity_poly.pdbx_strand_id
1 'polypeptide(L)'
;MVIVKPCLNKLLAERNLKQIDLATMTGISAPVLSRFDKNTQHVDNHLFTIAKALKVKIDDLFEIVDNDDLFETVENNEGMLKVDINEN
;
A
#
# COMPACT_ATOMS: atom_id res chain seq x y z
N MET A 1 -3.36 -13.37 -11.69
CA MET A 1 -4.02 -12.08 -11.42
C MET A 1 -3.10 -11.30 -10.50
N VAL A 2 -2.92 -10.01 -10.76
CA VAL A 2 -2.08 -9.13 -9.93
C VAL A 2 -3.02 -8.32 -9.04
N ILE A 3 -2.76 -8.30 -7.74
CA ILE A 3 -3.46 -7.44 -6.79
C ILE A 3 -2.57 -6.24 -6.48
N VAL A 4 -3.08 -5.04 -6.74
CA VAL A 4 -2.35 -3.78 -6.55
C VAL A 4 -3.10 -2.91 -5.54
N LYS A 5 -2.43 -2.50 -4.47
CA LYS A 5 -2.99 -1.66 -3.42
C LYS A 5 -2.11 -0.42 -3.19
N PRO A 6 -2.64 0.81 -3.24
CA PRO A 6 -1.81 1.99 -3.00
C PRO A 6 -1.32 2.05 -1.54
N CYS A 7 -0.08 2.50 -1.34
CA CYS A 7 0.59 2.46 -0.04
C CYS A 7 1.37 3.76 0.30
N LEU A 8 0.91 4.91 -0.20
CA LEU A 8 1.64 6.18 -0.09
C LEU A 8 1.89 6.58 1.37
N ASN A 9 0.91 6.42 2.28
CA ASN A 9 1.12 6.82 3.68
C ASN A 9 2.20 5.96 4.37
N LYS A 10 2.28 4.67 4.02
CA LYS A 10 3.32 3.78 4.54
C LYS A 10 4.70 4.25 4.06
N LEU A 11 4.85 4.52 2.77
CA LEU A 11 6.09 5.03 2.18
C LEU A 11 6.53 6.37 2.78
N LEU A 12 5.59 7.27 3.08
CA LEU A 12 5.88 8.54 3.75
C LEU A 12 6.37 8.33 5.19
N ALA A 13 5.70 7.44 5.94
CA ALA A 13 6.07 7.13 7.32
C ALA A 13 7.49 6.53 7.42
N GLU A 14 7.84 5.61 6.54
CA GLU A 14 9.19 5.02 6.44
C GLU A 14 10.30 6.06 6.21
N ARG A 15 9.93 7.22 5.68
CA ARG A 15 10.84 8.32 5.34
C ARG A 15 10.74 9.51 6.29
N ASN A 16 9.99 9.38 7.39
CA ASN A 16 9.70 10.48 8.31
C ASN A 16 9.11 11.72 7.62
N LEU A 17 8.32 11.52 6.56
CA LEU A 17 7.64 12.58 5.82
C LEU A 17 6.16 12.62 6.20
N LYS A 18 5.59 13.83 6.22
CA LYS A 18 4.15 14.03 6.36
C LYS A 18 3.52 14.34 5.01
N GLN A 19 2.21 14.14 4.92
CA GLN A 19 1.40 14.50 3.75
C GLN A 19 1.54 15.99 3.35
N ILE A 20 1.73 16.88 4.33
CA ILE A 20 1.95 18.31 4.06
C ILE A 20 3.30 18.59 3.39
N ASP A 21 4.33 17.81 3.71
CA ASP A 21 5.64 17.92 3.08
C ASP A 21 5.53 17.49 1.62
N LEU A 22 4.84 16.37 1.37
CA LEU A 22 4.57 15.89 0.01
C LEU A 22 3.74 16.90 -0.80
N ALA A 23 2.73 17.53 -0.21
CA ALA A 23 1.95 18.58 -0.86
C ALA A 23 2.85 19.76 -1.29
N THR A 24 3.80 20.15 -0.43
CA THR A 24 4.77 21.20 -0.72
C THR A 24 5.73 20.80 -1.84
N MET A 25 6.21 19.55 -1.82
CA MET A 25 7.16 19.03 -2.82
C MET A 25 6.54 18.86 -4.21
N THR A 26 5.24 18.54 -4.28
CA THR A 26 4.56 18.16 -5.52
C THR A 26 3.66 19.26 -6.08
N GLY A 27 3.26 20.22 -5.25
CA GLY A 27 2.19 21.18 -5.58
C GLY A 27 0.78 20.55 -5.63
N ILE A 28 0.65 19.25 -5.32
CA ILE A 28 -0.64 18.56 -5.28
C ILE A 28 -1.33 18.89 -3.95
N SER A 29 -2.63 19.17 -4.00
CA SER A 29 -3.38 19.56 -2.79
C SER A 29 -3.46 18.41 -1.77
N ALA A 30 -3.38 18.76 -0.48
CA ALA A 30 -3.50 17.79 0.61
C ALA A 30 -4.78 16.93 0.55
N PRO A 31 -5.96 17.46 0.15
CA PRO A 31 -7.15 16.62 -0.04
C PRO A 31 -6.97 15.53 -1.10
N VAL A 32 -6.27 15.80 -2.20
CA VAL A 32 -5.99 14.81 -3.24
C VAL A 32 -5.04 13.73 -2.69
N LEU A 33 -3.95 14.14 -2.04
CA LEU A 33 -2.97 13.19 -1.49
C LEU A 33 -3.54 12.35 -0.35
N SER A 34 -4.39 12.93 0.51
CA SER A 34 -5.04 12.20 1.62
C SER A 34 -6.00 11.09 1.15
N ARG A 35 -6.50 11.19 -0.09
CA ARG A 35 -7.38 10.20 -0.71
C ARG A 35 -6.63 9.15 -1.52
N PHE A 36 -5.32 9.31 -1.74
CA PHE A 36 -4.52 8.41 -2.57
C PHE A 36 -4.75 6.94 -2.17
N ASP A 37 -4.49 6.57 -0.92
CA ASP A 37 -4.62 5.19 -0.44
C ASP A 37 -6.06 4.64 -0.43
N LYS A 38 -7.06 5.51 -0.60
CA LYS A 38 -8.49 5.13 -0.60
C LYS A 38 -9.07 5.03 -2.00
N ASN A 39 -8.39 5.60 -2.99
CA ASN A 39 -8.87 5.63 -4.35
C ASN A 39 -8.47 4.36 -5.09
N THR A 40 -9.36 3.89 -5.96
CA THR A 40 -9.07 2.80 -6.91
C THR A 40 -8.50 3.31 -8.23
N GLN A 41 -8.58 4.63 -8.46
CA GLN A 41 -8.09 5.29 -9.67
C GLN A 41 -7.25 6.51 -9.31
N HIS A 42 -6.16 6.68 -10.03
CA HIS A 42 -5.23 7.79 -9.88
C HIS A 42 -5.03 8.50 -11.21
N VAL A 43 -4.70 9.78 -11.16
CA VAL A 43 -4.33 10.56 -12.34
C VAL A 43 -2.86 10.30 -12.64
N ASP A 44 -2.53 9.98 -13.89
CA ASP A 44 -1.16 9.67 -14.34
C ASP A 44 -0.17 10.76 -13.93
N ASN A 45 -0.49 12.03 -14.21
CA ASN A 45 0.35 13.16 -13.83
C ASN A 45 0.63 13.19 -12.32
N HIS A 46 -0.34 12.81 -11.47
CA HIS A 46 -0.10 12.74 -10.02
C HIS A 46 0.82 11.56 -9.67
N LEU A 47 0.64 10.38 -10.27
CA LEU A 47 1.53 9.23 -10.05
C LEU A 47 2.98 9.57 -10.37
N PHE A 48 3.23 10.09 -11.58
CA PHE A 48 4.57 10.47 -12.00
C PHE A 48 5.15 11.62 -11.17
N THR A 49 4.34 12.60 -10.76
CA THR A 49 4.80 13.73 -9.93
C THR A 49 5.20 13.26 -8.53
N ILE A 50 4.37 12.43 -7.89
CA ILE A 50 4.64 11.87 -6.57
C ILE A 50 5.88 10.97 -6.61
N ALA A 51 5.97 10.05 -7.58
CA ALA A 51 7.11 9.17 -7.75
C ALA A 51 8.43 9.95 -7.93
N LYS A 52 8.42 11.00 -8.76
CA LYS A 52 9.57 11.89 -8.95
C LYS A 52 9.95 12.66 -7.68
N ALA A 53 8.97 13.23 -6.99
CA ALA A 53 9.22 13.98 -5.75
C ALA A 53 9.83 13.09 -4.66
N LEU A 54 9.37 11.85 -4.57
CA LEU A 54 9.89 10.86 -3.64
C LEU A 54 11.13 10.12 -4.17
N LYS A 55 11.55 10.32 -5.43
CA LYS A 55 12.67 9.60 -6.06
C LYS A 55 12.51 8.07 -5.97
N VAL A 56 11.32 7.58 -6.30
CA VAL A 56 10.96 6.16 -6.34
C VAL A 56 10.42 5.78 -7.71
N LYS A 57 10.28 4.49 -7.98
CA LYS A 57 9.51 3.99 -9.12
C LYS A 57 8.02 4.18 -8.85
N ILE A 58 7.20 4.17 -9.90
CA ILE A 58 5.74 4.24 -9.75
C ILE A 58 5.22 3.03 -8.97
N ASP A 59 5.77 1.86 -9.25
CA ASP A 59 5.39 0.59 -8.61
C ASP A 59 5.60 0.65 -7.09
N ASP A 60 6.59 1.39 -6.60
CA ASP A 60 6.86 1.58 -5.17
C ASP A 60 5.74 2.38 -4.45
N LEU A 61 4.82 3.02 -5.20
CA LEU A 61 3.63 3.67 -4.64
C LEU A 61 2.52 2.66 -4.31
N PHE A 62 2.73 1.38 -4.64
CA PHE A 62 1.76 0.32 -4.48
C PHE A 62 2.40 -0.92 -3.83
N GLU A 63 1.61 -1.63 -3.04
CA GLU A 63 1.85 -3.02 -2.70
C GLU A 63 1.29 -3.88 -3.84
N ILE A 64 2.17 -4.64 -4.49
CA ILE A 64 1.86 -5.52 -5.62
C ILE A 64 2.01 -6.95 -5.14
N VAL A 65 0.95 -7.74 -5.25
CA VAL A 65 0.96 -9.17 -4.93
C VAL A 65 0.62 -9.95 -6.19
N ASP A 66 1.53 -10.81 -6.61
CA ASP A 66 1.28 -11.74 -7.70
C ASP A 66 0.51 -12.95 -7.18
N ASN A 67 -0.40 -13.48 -8.00
CA ASN A 67 -1.20 -14.64 -7.61
C ASN A 67 -0.35 -15.85 -7.19
N ASP A 68 0.83 -16.02 -7.80
CA ASP A 68 1.73 -17.14 -7.51
C ASP A 68 2.23 -17.08 -6.05
N ASP A 69 2.39 -15.87 -5.50
CA ASP A 69 2.82 -15.65 -4.11
C ASP A 69 1.70 -15.96 -3.08
N LEU A 70 0.43 -15.91 -3.50
CA LEU A 70 -0.71 -16.19 -2.60
C LEU A 70 -0.86 -17.69 -2.30
N PHE A 71 -0.46 -18.57 -3.23
CA PHE A 71 -0.54 -20.02 -3.05
C PHE A 71 0.55 -20.58 -2.12
N GLU A 72 1.68 -19.89 -1.92
CA GLU A 72 2.71 -20.33 -0.97
C GLU A 72 2.31 -20.11 0.50
N THR A 73 1.39 -19.19 0.78
CA THR A 73 0.95 -18.88 2.15
C THR A 73 -0.15 -19.80 2.69
N VAL A 74 -0.85 -20.53 1.81
CA VAL A 74 -1.92 -21.46 2.23
C VAL A 74 -1.39 -22.83 2.65
N GLU A 75 -0.17 -23.21 2.29
CA GLU A 75 0.40 -24.51 2.70
C GLU A 75 0.96 -24.52 4.14
N ASN A 76 1.06 -23.37 4.81
CA ASN A 76 1.63 -23.28 6.16
C ASN A 76 0.60 -23.08 7.29
N ASN A 77 -0.70 -23.17 7.00
CA ASN A 77 -1.79 -22.93 7.97
C ASN A 77 -2.75 -24.12 8.17
N GLU A 78 -2.32 -25.36 7.94
CA GLU A 78 -3.04 -26.55 8.42
C GLU A 78 -2.51 -27.00 9.80
N GLY A 79 -2.82 -26.23 10.85
CA GLY A 79 -2.24 -26.51 12.16
C GLY A 79 -2.87 -25.82 13.36
N MET A 80 -4.19 -25.69 13.42
CA MET A 80 -4.84 -25.47 14.73
C MET A 80 -6.32 -25.86 14.73
N LEU A 81 -6.60 -27.15 14.96
CA LEU A 81 -7.90 -27.56 15.50
C LEU A 81 -7.87 -27.24 17.01
N LYS A 82 -8.58 -26.19 17.44
CA LYS A 82 -8.93 -26.06 18.86
C LYS A 82 -10.02 -27.09 19.13
N VAL A 83 -9.67 -28.13 19.88
CA VAL A 83 -10.67 -29.06 20.43
C VAL A 83 -11.08 -28.49 21.78
N ASP A 84 -12.33 -28.03 21.87
CA ASP A 84 -12.94 -27.61 23.12
C ASP A 84 -13.05 -28.83 24.05
N ILE A 85 -12.30 -28.82 25.16
CA ILE A 85 -12.55 -29.73 26.28
C ILE A 85 -13.45 -28.99 27.26
N ASN A 86 -14.76 -29.21 27.13
CA ASN A 86 -15.69 -28.97 28.23
C ASN A 86 -15.46 -30.08 29.26
N GLU A 87 -14.69 -29.80 30.30
CA GLU A 87 -14.70 -30.63 31.51
C GLU A 87 -15.83 -30.14 32.41
N ASN A 88 -16.69 -31.11 32.74
CA ASN A 88 -17.93 -31.04 33.51
C ASN A 88 -17.67 -30.83 35.01
#